data_AF-K0UV24-F1
#
_entry.id   AF-K0UV24-F1
#
_cell.length_a   1.000
_cell.length_b   1.000
_cell.length_c   1.000
_cell.angle_alpha   90.00
_cell.angle_beta   90.00
_cell.angle_gamma   90.00
#
_symmetry.space_group_name_H-M   'P 1'
#
loop_
_entity.id
_entity.type
_entity.pdbx_description
1 polymer ?
#
loop_
_entity_poly.entity_id
_entity_poly.type
_entity_poly.pdbx_seq_one_letter_code
_entity_poly.pdbx_strand_id
1 'polypeptide(L)' 'MTDPLAPLVDLPGVSAASDEARDALGRAHRHKFNLRGWPQTAAEAALRAARASAVLDGGAVQLSADGEPDPVTAGAIRV' A
#
# COMPACT_ATOMS: atom_id res chain seq x y z
N MET A 1 27.63 -5.72 10.79
CA MET A 1 26.62 -4.97 11.54
C MET A 1 25.39 -5.86 11.63
N THR A 2 24.95 -6.20 12.84
CA THR A 2 23.74 -7.02 13.04
C THR A 2 22.52 -6.20 12.65
N ASP A 3 21.54 -6.81 11.98
CA ASP A 3 20.29 -6.15 11.63
C ASP A 3 19.55 -5.71 12.92
N PRO A 4 19.38 -4.39 13.16
CA PRO A 4 18.76 -3.89 14.38
C PRO A 4 17.26 -4.26 14.48
N LEU A 5 16.63 -4.65 13.38
CA LEU A 5 15.22 -5.02 13.32
C LEU A 5 14.99 -6.53 13.36
N ALA A 6 16.04 -7.36 13.31
CA ALA A 6 15.93 -8.81 13.37
C ALA A 6 15.06 -9.33 14.54
N PRO A 7 15.14 -8.77 15.77
CA PRO A 7 14.30 -9.24 16.89
C PRO A 7 12.79 -9.11 16.67
N LEU A 8 12.34 -8.26 15.73
CA LEU A 8 10.91 -8.08 15.44
C LEU A 8 10.30 -9.33 14.80
N VAL A 9 11.09 -10.12 14.05
CA VAL A 9 10.61 -11.33 13.37
C VAL A 9 10.27 -12.43 14.37
N ASP A 10 10.94 -12.46 15.52
CA ASP A 10 10.76 -13.45 16.57
C ASP A 10 9.56 -13.16 17.50
N LEU A 11 8.92 -11.99 17.35
CA LEU A 11 7.75 -11.65 18.14
C LEU A 11 6.59 -12.62 17.85
N PRO A 12 5.81 -13.02 18.88
CA PRO A 12 4.72 -13.98 18.71
C PRO A 12 3.75 -13.60 17.59
N GLY A 13 3.56 -14.51 16.64
CA GLY A 13 2.63 -14.34 15.51
C GLY A 13 3.17 -13.56 14.31
N VAL A 14 4.32 -12.88 14.41
CA VAL A 14 4.85 -12.06 13.30
C VAL A 14 5.22 -12.90 12.08
N SER A 15 5.91 -14.03 12.27
CA SER A 15 6.25 -14.91 11.15
C SER A 15 5.00 -15.43 10.44
N ALA A 16 4.01 -15.91 11.20
CA ALA A 16 2.76 -16.44 10.64
C ALA A 16 1.97 -15.38 9.87
N ALA A 17 1.82 -14.17 10.43
CA ALA A 17 1.17 -13.06 9.75
C ALA A 17 1.93 -12.61 8.49
N SER A 18 3.27 -12.64 8.54
CA SER A 18 4.12 -12.31 7.39
C SER A 18 3.96 -13.33 6.26
N ASP A 19 3.86 -14.60 6.60
CA ASP A 19 3.63 -15.67 5.62
C ASP A 19 2.25 -15.56 4.98
N GLU A 20 1.20 -15.30 5.78
CA GLU A 20 -0.15 -15.03 5.27
C GLU A 20 -0.18 -13.82 4.31
N ALA A 21 0.48 -12.73 4.71
CA ALA A 21 0.59 -11.53 3.88
C ALA A 21 1.33 -11.83 2.56
N ARG A 22 2.43 -12.60 2.62
CA ARG A 22 3.19 -13.02 1.42
C ARG A 22 2.32 -13.85 0.48
N ASP A 23 1.54 -14.78 1.01
CA ASP A 23 0.64 -15.61 0.22
C ASP A 23 -0.46 -14.80 -0.44
N ALA A 24 -1.09 -13.88 0.30
CA ALA A 24 -2.10 -12.97 -0.24
C ALA A 24 -1.53 -12.08 -1.36
N LEU A 25 -0.35 -11.48 -1.13
CA LEU A 25 0.34 -10.68 -2.13
C LEU A 25 0.71 -11.51 -3.37
N GLY A 26 1.16 -12.74 -3.18
CA GLY A 26 1.45 -13.67 -4.26
C GLY A 26 0.22 -13.98 -5.11
N ARG A 27 -0.95 -14.20 -4.50
CA ARG A 27 -2.23 -14.39 -5.22
C ARG A 27 -2.63 -13.14 -6.00
N ALA A 28 -2.47 -11.96 -5.40
CA ALA A 28 -2.76 -10.69 -6.08
C ALA A 28 -1.86 -10.49 -7.31
N HIS A 29 -0.54 -10.65 -7.17
CA HIS A 29 0.40 -10.54 -8.29
C HIS A 29 0.10 -11.53 -9.43
N ARG A 30 -0.21 -12.79 -9.08
CA ARG A 30 -0.52 -13.85 -10.06
C ARG A 30 -1.95 -13.81 -10.60
N HIS A 31 -2.78 -12.86 -10.15
CA HIS A 31 -4.14 -12.73 -10.66
C HIS A 31 -4.12 -12.44 -12.17
N LYS A 32 -4.98 -13.08 -12.95
CA LYS A 32 -4.98 -13.00 -14.42
C LYS A 32 -4.98 -11.57 -14.98
N PHE A 33 -5.64 -10.65 -14.29
CA PHE A 33 -5.70 -9.24 -14.67
C PHE A 33 -4.37 -8.53 -14.37
N ASN A 34 -3.71 -8.85 -13.26
CA ASN A 34 -2.41 -8.26 -12.92
C ASN A 34 -1.29 -8.79 -13.81
N LEU A 35 -1.36 -10.04 -14.30
CA LEU A 35 -0.36 -10.57 -15.22
C LEU A 35 -0.25 -9.82 -16.56
N ARG A 36 -1.29 -9.07 -16.96
CA ARG A 36 -1.34 -8.35 -18.25
C ARG A 36 -1.72 -6.87 -18.15
N GLY A 37 -2.39 -6.49 -17.07
CA GLY A 37 -2.91 -5.15 -16.80
C GLY A 37 -2.34 -4.53 -15.51
N TRP A 38 -1.19 -5.03 -15.04
CA TRP A 38 -0.52 -4.52 -13.84
C TRP A 38 -0.46 -2.99 -13.74
N PRO A 39 -0.08 -2.23 -14.80
CA PRO A 39 0.01 -0.77 -14.68
C PRO A 39 -1.29 -0.11 -14.22
N GLN A 40 -2.45 -0.62 -14.65
CA GLN A 40 -3.74 -0.05 -14.28
C GLN A 40 -4.12 -0.35 -12.83
N THR A 41 -3.93 -1.60 -12.37
CA THR A 41 -4.23 -1.95 -10.97
C THR A 41 -3.23 -1.36 -9.99
N ALA A 42 -1.96 -1.25 -10.39
CA ALA A 42 -0.92 -0.60 -9.61
C ALA A 42 -1.23 0.90 -9.44
N ALA A 43 -1.61 1.61 -10.51
CA ALA A 43 -1.98 3.03 -10.43
C ALA A 43 -3.17 3.26 -9.48
N GLU A 44 -4.22 2.44 -9.60
CA GLU A 44 -5.38 2.53 -8.71
C GLU A 44 -5.02 2.18 -7.25
N ALA A 45 -4.19 1.15 -7.04
CA ALA A 45 -3.73 0.79 -5.70
C ALA A 45 -2.88 1.91 -5.07
N ALA A 46 -2.00 2.54 -5.85
CA ALA A 46 -1.18 3.67 -5.41
C ALA A 46 -2.05 4.87 -5.00
N LEU A 47 -3.05 5.23 -5.80
CA LEU A 47 -3.97 6.33 -5.46
C LEU A 47 -4.76 6.05 -4.18
N ARG A 48 -5.27 4.82 -4.02
CA ARG A 48 -5.99 4.42 -2.79
C ARG A 48 -5.08 4.43 -1.57
N ALA A 49 -3.84 3.97 -1.70
CA ALA A 49 -2.85 3.98 -0.63
C ALA A 49 -2.45 5.41 -0.24
N ALA A 50 -2.23 6.29 -1.23
CA ALA A 50 -1.95 7.71 -1.02
C ALA A 50 -3.10 8.37 -0.24
N ARG A 51 -4.34 8.15 -0.66
CA ARG A 51 -5.53 8.66 0.06
C ARG A 51 -5.62 8.13 1.48
N ALA A 52 -5.42 6.83 1.68
CA ALA A 52 -5.46 6.24 3.02
C ALA A 52 -4.39 6.85 3.94
N SER A 53 -3.16 7.03 3.43
CA SER A 53 -2.07 7.69 4.18
C SER A 53 -2.42 9.14 4.49
N ALA A 54 -2.88 9.91 3.49
CA ALA A 54 -3.24 11.30 3.66
C ALA A 54 -4.33 11.50 4.71
N VAL A 55 -5.36 10.64 4.73
CA VAL A 55 -6.41 10.69 5.75
C VAL A 55 -5.85 10.45 7.16
N LEU A 56 -4.89 9.54 7.33
CA LEU A 56 -4.22 9.33 8.62
C LEU A 56 -3.41 10.58 9.04
N ASP A 57 -2.88 11.31 8.07
CA ASP A 57 -2.12 12.55 8.26
C ASP A 57 -3.02 13.83 8.31
N GLY A 58 -4.36 13.67 8.33
CA GLY A 58 -5.32 14.79 8.44
C GLY A 58 -5.77 15.41 7.11
N GLY A 59 -5.44 14.79 5.99
CA GLY A 59 -5.93 15.15 4.65
C GLY A 59 -7.41 14.82 4.42
N ALA A 60 -7.94 15.18 3.25
CA ALA A 60 -9.36 15.06 2.96
C ALA A 60 -9.80 13.59 2.76
N VAL A 61 -10.95 13.24 3.33
CA VAL A 61 -11.57 11.91 3.12
C VAL A 61 -12.16 11.78 1.72
N GLN A 62 -12.68 12.86 1.15
CA GLN A 62 -13.28 12.88 -0.18
C GLN A 62 -12.29 13.45 -1.20
N LEU A 63 -12.24 12.86 -2.40
CA LEU A 63 -11.49 13.43 -3.51
C LEU A 63 -12.23 14.67 -4.04
N SER A 64 -11.48 15.65 -4.52
CA SER A 64 -12.07 16.82 -5.14
C SER A 64 -12.78 16.45 -6.45
N ALA A 65 -13.90 17.12 -6.74
CA ALA A 65 -14.73 16.82 -7.90
C ALA A 65 -14.03 17.16 -9.23
N ASP A 66 -13.11 18.11 -9.19
CA ASP A 66 -12.22 18.58 -10.25
C ASP A 66 -10.93 17.75 -10.36
N GLY A 67 -10.75 16.75 -9.50
CA GLY A 67 -9.61 15.82 -9.55
C GLY A 67 -8.31 16.34 -8.94
N GLU A 68 -8.29 17.59 -8.48
CA GLU A 68 -7.15 18.17 -7.79
C GLU A 68 -7.07 17.68 -6.33
N PRO A 69 -6.00 17.00 -5.91
CA PRO A 69 -5.85 16.56 -4.54
C PRO A 69 -5.51 17.75 -3.62
N ASP A 70 -5.95 17.67 -2.36
CA ASP A 70 -5.45 18.58 -1.33
C ASP A 70 -3.92 18.39 -1.14
N PRO A 71 -3.20 19.36 -0.56
CA PRO A 71 -1.73 19.29 -0.45
C PRO A 71 -1.20 18.05 0.28
N VAL A 72 -1.92 17.52 1.27
CA VAL A 72 -1.53 16.31 2.01
C VAL A 72 -1.69 15.09 1.12
N THR A 73 -2.83 14.99 0.42
CA THR A 73 -3.08 13.93 -0.57
C THR A 73 -2.08 13.98 -1.72
N ALA A 74 -1.77 15.17 -2.24
CA ALA A 74 -0.78 15.37 -3.30
C ALA A 74 0.61 14.87 -2.86
N GLY A 75 1.02 15.18 -1.62
CA GLY A 75 2.29 14.72 -1.05
C GLY A 75 2.33 13.22 -0.74
N ALA A 76 1.17 12.59 -0.55
CA ALA A 76 1.08 11.15 -0.28
C ALA A 76 1.16 10.28 -1.55
N ILE A 77 0.98 10.85 -2.74
CA ILE A 77 1.12 10.13 -4.02
C ILE A 77 2.61 9.84 -4.25
N ARG A 78 2.95 8.56 -4.37
CA ARG A 78 4.31 8.07 -4.62
C ARG A 78 4.38 7.43 -6.00
N VAL A 79 5.49 7.65 -6.70
CA VAL A 79 5.78 7.09 -8.04
C VAL A 79 6.55 5.79 -7.93
#